data_AF-A0AAQ0CUX3-F1
#
_entry.id   AF-A0AAQ0CUX3-F1
#
_cell.length_a   1.000
_cell.length_b   1.000
_cell.length_c   1.000
_cell.angle_alpha   90.00
_cell.angle_beta   90.00
_cell.angle_gamma   90.00
#
_symmetry.space_group_name_H-M   'P 1'
#
loop_
_entity.id
_entity.type
_entity.pdbx_description
1 polymer ?
#
loop_
_entity_poly.entity_id
_entity_poly.type
_entity_poly.pdbx_seq_one_letter_code
_entity_poly.pdbx_strand_id
1 'polypeptide(L)' 'MRECEVLRWAAEGKTAYEIGIILGLTERTINFHISRSIVKLNASNKTNAVVKAVLMGLIVFA' A
#
# COMPACT_ATOMS: atom_id res chain seq x y z
N MET A 1 5.74 -7.48 -5.23
CA MET A 1 6.88 -6.53 -5.13
C MET A 1 6.38 -5.10 -4.92
N ARG A 2 5.82 -4.38 -5.91
CA ARG A 2 5.46 -2.96 -5.70
C ARG A 2 4.24 -2.68 -4.81
N GLU A 3 3.19 -3.49 -4.89
CA GLU A 3 1.95 -3.29 -4.11
C GLU A 3 2.19 -3.46 -2.60
N CYS A 4 2.93 -4.50 -2.19
CA CYS A 4 3.28 -4.70 -0.78
C CYS A 4 4.15 -3.58 -0.22
N GLU A 5 5.12 -3.06 -0.98
CA GLU A 5 5.94 -1.90 -0.57
C GLU A 5 5.08 -0.67 -0.35
N VAL A 6 4.15 -0.39 -1.28
CA VAL A 6 3.20 0.72 -1.16
C VAL A 6 2.31 0.56 0.07
N LEU A 7 1.76 -0.64 0.30
CA LEU A 7 0.95 -0.91 1.49
C LEU A 7 1.76 -0.83 2.78
N ARG A 8 3.04 -1.24 2.78
CA ARG A 8 3.92 -1.14 3.95
C ARG A 8 4.10 0.31 4.36
N TRP A 9 4.48 1.19 3.43
CA TRP A 9 4.62 2.62 3.75
C TRP A 9 3.29 3.29 4.09
N ALA A 10 2.19 2.87 3.47
CA ALA A 10 0.86 3.33 3.84
C ALA A 10 0.48 2.90 5.27
N ALA A 11 0.93 1.72 5.71
CA ALA A 11 0.75 1.22 7.07
C ALA A 11 1.56 2.03 8.09
N GLU A 12 2.75 2.50 7.70
CA GLU A 12 3.58 3.46 8.46
C GLU A 12 3.03 4.91 8.44
N GLY A 13 1.80 5.10 7.94
CA GLY A 13 1.12 6.40 7.93
C GLY A 13 1.54 7.35 6.82
N LYS A 14 2.33 6.91 5.83
CA LYS A 14 2.76 7.77 4.72
C LYS A 14 1.63 8.03 3.73
N THR A 15 1.62 9.25 3.20
CA THR A 15 0.75 9.69 2.10
C THR A 15 1.23 9.15 0.76
N ALA A 16 0.34 9.11 -0.25
CA ALA A 16 0.72 8.63 -1.58
C ALA A 16 1.85 9.47 -2.21
N TYR A 17 1.90 10.76 -1.89
CA TYR A 17 2.96 11.67 -2.30
C TYR A 17 4.32 11.29 -1.66
N GLU A 18 4.37 11.14 -0.32
CA GLU A 18 5.60 10.74 0.39
C GLU A 18 6.09 9.36 -0.06
N ILE A 19 5.18 8.40 -0.24
CA ILE A 19 5.51 7.08 -0.78
C ILE A 19 6.10 7.20 -2.18
N GLY A 20 5.57 8.11 -3.00
CA GLY A 20 6.11 8.40 -4.32
C GLY A 20 7.56 8.87 -4.26
N ILE A 21 7.87 9.80 -3.35
CA ILE A 21 9.25 10.25 -3.10
C ILE A 21 10.14 9.08 -2.67
N ILE A 22 9.69 8.27 -1.70
CA ILE A 22 10.46 7.14 -1.17
C ILE A 22 10.75 6.08 -2.24
N LEU A 23 9.79 5.78 -3.10
CA LEU A 23 9.89 4.72 -4.11
C LEU A 23 10.34 5.21 -5.50
N GLY A 24 10.65 6.50 -5.65
CA GLY A 24 11.02 7.12 -6.92
C GLY A 24 9.91 7.05 -7.97
N LEU A 25 8.66 7.24 -7.55
CA LEU A 25 7.46 7.11 -8.39
C LEU A 25 6.54 8.33 -8.24
N THR A 26 5.68 8.54 -9.25
CA THR A 26 4.64 9.55 -9.15
C THR A 26 3.54 9.13 -8.17
N GLU A 27 2.90 10.10 -7.52
CA GLU A 27 1.74 9.87 -6.66
C GLU A 27 0.62 9.10 -7.40
N ARG A 28 0.43 9.38 -8.70
CA ARG A 28 -0.52 8.65 -9.56
C ARG A 28 -0.20 7.16 -9.62
N THR A 29 1.07 6.80 -9.77
CA THR A 29 1.51 5.40 -9.78
C THR A 29 1.28 4.73 -8.42
N ILE A 30 1.49 5.45 -7.32
CA ILE A 30 1.21 4.95 -5.98
C ILE A 30 -0.29 4.67 -5.80
N ASN A 31 -1.16 5.62 -6.16
CA ASN A 31 -2.61 5.45 -6.08
C ASN A 31 -3.09 4.28 -6.95
N PHE A 32 -2.48 4.08 -8.12
CA PHE A 32 -2.76 2.90 -8.95
C PHE A 32 -2.43 1.58 -8.24
N HIS A 33 -1.28 1.48 -7.55
CA HIS A 33 -0.93 0.29 -6.77
C HIS A 33 -1.85 0.09 -5.56
N ILE A 34 -2.29 1.15 -4.89
CA ILE A 34 -3.27 1.08 -3.80
C ILE A 34 -4.59 0.52 -4.34
N SER A 35 -5.12 1.06 -5.44
CA SER A 35 -6.37 0.57 -6.06
C SER A 35 -6.28 -0.90 -6.45
N ARG A 36 -5.16 -1.34 -7.04
CA ARG A 36 -4.94 -2.77 -7.34
C ARG A 36 -4.91 -3.63 -6.09
N SER A 37 -4.28 -3.15 -5.02
CA SER A 37 -4.21 -3.85 -3.75
C SER A 37 -5.59 -4.02 -3.12
N ILE A 38 -6.42 -2.98 -3.17
CA ILE A 38 -7.81 -3.02 -2.68
C ILE A 38 -8.59 -4.13 -3.40
N VAL A 39 -8.50 -4.18 -4.74
CA VAL A 39 -9.17 -5.22 -5.54
C VAL A 39 -8.63 -6.62 -5.22
N LYS A 40 -7.31 -6.81 -5.22
CA LYS A 40 -6.67 -8.11 -4.99
C LYS A 40 -6.92 -8.68 -3.60
N LEU A 41 -6.98 -7.83 -2.58
CA LEU A 41 -7.23 -8.23 -1.20
C LEU A 41 -8.73 -8.27 -0.87
N ASN A 42 -9.59 -7.99 -1.85
CA ASN A 42 -11.03 -7.84 -1.68
C ASN A 42 -11.37 -6.86 -0.53
N ALA A 43 -10.64 -5.76 -0.45
CA ALA A 43 -10.75 -4.77 0.61
C ALA A 43 -11.75 -3.67 0.24
N SER A 44 -12.31 -3.00 1.24
CA SER A 44 -13.26 -1.90 1.02
C SER A 44 -12.57 -0.54 0.79
N ASN A 45 -11.35 -0.37 1.27
CA ASN A 45 -10.56 0.86 1.15
C ASN A 45 -9.07 0.60 1.47
N LYS A 46 -8.24 1.65 1.37
CA LYS A 46 -6.79 1.58 1.65
C LYS A 46 -6.49 1.00 3.04
N THR A 47 -7.17 1.46 4.08
CA THR A 47 -6.94 0.99 5.45
C THR A 47 -7.32 -0.48 5.60
N ASN A 48 -8.46 -0.90 5.05
CA ASN A 48 -8.86 -2.30 5.05
C ASN A 48 -7.86 -3.19 4.27
N ALA A 49 -7.32 -2.68 3.16
CA ALA A 49 -6.29 -3.37 2.38
C ALA A 49 -4.98 -3.55 3.18
N VAL A 50 -4.55 -2.51 3.90
CA VAL A 50 -3.39 -2.58 4.82
C VAL A 50 -3.64 -3.64 5.91
N VAL A 51 -4.77 -3.59 6.61
CA VAL A 51 -5.10 -4.55 7.67
C VAL A 51 -5.10 -5.99 7.14
N LYS A 52 -5.72 -6.22 5.98
CA LYS A 52 -5.71 -7.55 5.35
C LYS A 52 -4.31 -8.00 4.96
N ALA A 53 -3.49 -7.12 4.39
CA ALA A 53 -2.11 -7.44 4.03
C ALA A 53 -1.27 -7.84 5.25
N VAL A 54 -1.48 -7.19 6.41
CA VAL A 54 -0.83 -7.57 7.68
C VAL A 54 -1.32 -8.94 8.16
N LEU A 55 -2.65 -9.14 8.23
CA LEU A 55 -3.24 -10.40 8.70
C LEU A 55 -2.86 -11.61 7.83
N MET A 56 -2.64 -11.39 6.53
CA MET A 56 -2.17 -12.41 5.58
C MET A 56 -0.65 -12.61 5.58
N GLY A 57 0.11 -11.85 6.38
CA GLY A 57 1.57 -11.91 6.41
C GLY A 57 2.26 -11.39 5.14
N LEU A 58 1.57 -10.59 4.32
CA LEU A 58 2.10 -10.02 3.07
C LEU A 58 2.98 -8.78 3.33
N ILE A 59 2.76 -8.11 4.45
CA ILE A 59 3.60 -7.02 4.97
C ILE A 59 3.85 -7.25 6.46
N VAL A 60 5.05 -6.92 6.92
CA VAL A 60 5.46 -7.03 8.32
C VAL A 60 6.07 -5.69 8.78
N PHE A 61 5.82 -5.35 10.03
CA PHE A 61 6.51 -4.28 10.73
C PHE A 61 7.78 -4.89 11.33
N ALA A 62 8.91 -4.25 11.10
CA ALA A 62 10.19 -4.62 11.69
C ALA A 62 10.57 -3.55 12.71
#